data_AF-A0A180FVV5-F1
#
_entry.id   AF-A0A180FVV5-F1
#
_cell.length_a   1.000
_cell.length_b   1.000
_cell.length_c   1.000
_cell.angle_alpha   90.00
_cell.angle_beta   90.00
_cell.angle_gamma   90.00
#
_symmetry.space_group_name_H-M   'P 1'
#
loop_
_entity.id
_entity.type
_entity.pdbx_description
1 polymer ?
#
loop_
_entity_poly.entity_id
_entity_poly.type
_entity_poly.pdbx_seq_one_letter_code
_entity_poly.pdbx_strand_id
1 'polypeptide(L)'
;DDSVKVPEVSLVESSAEILYGLIHQRYIMTRQGLSQMNAKYESAHFGYCPRVYCQPSKVVPCGRSDTPGDGEVVLFCPNCMDIYHPPSSRYHCID
;
A
#
# COMPACT_ATOMS: atom_id res chain seq x y z
N ASP A 1 -22.70 32.84 -20.46
CA ASP A 1 -23.08 31.44 -20.68
C ASP A 1 -21.99 30.60 -20.03
N ASP A 2 -22.24 30.23 -18.78
CA ASP A 2 -21.25 29.67 -17.87
C ASP A 2 -21.22 28.16 -18.09
N SER A 3 -20.56 27.75 -19.18
CA SER A 3 -20.39 26.35 -19.51
C SER A 3 -19.53 25.70 -18.42
N VAL A 4 -20.17 24.97 -17.52
CA VAL A 4 -19.51 24.11 -16.52
C VAL A 4 -18.55 23.20 -17.27
N LYS A 5 -17.25 23.50 -17.17
CA LYS A 5 -16.19 22.67 -17.75
C LYS A 5 -16.21 21.35 -17.00
N VAL A 6 -16.72 20.30 -17.66
CA VAL A 6 -16.65 18.93 -17.14
C VAL A 6 -15.18 18.63 -16.88
N PRO A 7 -14.79 18.25 -15.64
CA PRO A 7 -13.42 17.86 -15.34
C PRO A 7 -12.97 16.76 -16.29
N GLU A 8 -11.74 16.86 -16.78
CA GLU A 8 -11.15 15.82 -17.62
C GLU A 8 -11.18 14.50 -16.85
N VAL A 9 -11.66 13.42 -17.47
CA VAL A 9 -11.87 12.12 -16.80
C VAL A 9 -10.58 11.63 -16.11
N SER A 10 -9.43 11.85 -16.74
CA SER A 10 -8.09 11.54 -16.24
C SER A 10 -7.78 12.23 -14.89
N LEU A 11 -8.23 13.47 -14.71
CA LEU A 11 -8.06 14.21 -13.46
C LEU A 11 -8.94 13.63 -12.34
N VAL A 12 -10.15 13.20 -12.68
CA VAL A 12 -11.07 12.59 -11.70
C VAL A 12 -10.52 11.24 -11.24
N GLU A 13 -10.02 10.42 -12.16
CA GLU A 13 -9.43 9.11 -11.87
C GLU A 13 -8.21 9.21 -10.96
N SER A 14 -7.24 10.06 -11.33
CA SER A 14 -6.03 10.29 -10.51
C SER A 14 -6.36 10.86 -9.12
N SER A 15 -7.31 11.79 -9.03
CA SER A 15 -7.75 12.33 -7.74
C SER A 15 -8.45 11.28 -6.88
N ALA A 16 -9.24 10.39 -7.49
CA ALA A 16 -9.93 9.31 -6.80
C ALA A 16 -8.97 8.26 -6.25
N GLU A 17 -7.91 7.93 -7.00
CA GLU A 17 -6.85 7.01 -6.57
C GLU A 17 -6.15 7.53 -5.30
N ILE A 18 -5.70 8.79 -5.30
CA ILE A 18 -5.05 9.43 -4.15
C ILE A 18 -6.02 9.49 -2.95
N LEU A 19 -7.27 9.89 -3.19
CA LEU A 19 -8.29 9.95 -2.13
C LEU A 19 -8.54 8.57 -1.51
N TYR A 20 -8.61 7.52 -2.33
CA TYR A 20 -8.73 6.15 -1.85
C TYR A 20 -7.53 5.75 -0.99
N GLY A 21 -6.30 6.04 -1.44
CA GLY A 21 -5.08 5.80 -0.66
C GLY A 21 -5.11 6.48 0.72
N LEU A 22 -5.47 7.77 0.75
CA LEU A 22 -5.61 8.57 1.97
C LEU A 22 -6.69 8.03 2.94
N ILE A 23 -7.79 7.50 2.41
CA ILE A 23 -8.81 6.84 3.23
C ILE A 23 -8.28 5.48 3.70
N HIS A 24 -7.62 4.73 2.82
CA HIS A 24 -7.15 3.38 3.08
C HIS A 24 -6.12 3.33 4.22
N GLN A 25 -5.14 4.25 4.25
CA GLN A 25 -4.15 4.33 5.35
C GLN A 25 -4.82 4.45 6.74
N ARG A 26 -5.93 5.19 6.85
CA ARG A 26 -6.70 5.33 8.09
C ARG A 26 -7.58 4.11 8.33
N TYR A 27 -8.17 3.57 7.27
CA TYR A 27 -9.09 2.43 7.34
C TYR A 27 -8.40 1.19 7.92
N ILE A 28 -7.17 0.88 7.50
CA ILE A 28 -6.45 -0.32 7.95
C ILE A 28 -6.10 -0.27 9.45
N MET A 29 -6.16 0.89 10.09
CA MET A 29 -5.99 1.05 11.54
C MET A 29 -7.29 0.80 12.33
N THR A 30 -8.45 0.74 11.66
CA THR A 30 -9.72 0.38 12.30
C THR A 30 -9.77 -1.13 12.60
N ARG A 31 -10.62 -1.58 13.53
CA ARG A 31 -10.78 -3.01 13.83
C ARG A 31 -11.16 -3.83 12.60
N GLN A 32 -12.02 -3.28 11.74
CA GLN A 32 -12.48 -3.96 10.53
C GLN A 32 -11.39 -4.02 9.47
N GLY A 33 -10.67 -2.91 9.24
CA GLY A 33 -9.55 -2.87 8.29
C GLY A 33 -8.41 -3.79 8.72
N LEU A 34 -8.05 -3.77 10.01
CA LEU A 34 -7.01 -4.63 10.56
C LEU A 34 -7.35 -6.12 10.41
N SER A 35 -8.61 -6.51 10.66
CA SER A 35 -9.08 -7.89 10.45
C SER A 35 -8.90 -8.35 9.00
N GLN A 36 -9.24 -7.50 8.02
CA GLN A 36 -9.05 -7.80 6.60
C GLN A 36 -7.58 -7.87 6.19
N MET A 37 -6.74 -6.96 6.69
CA MET A 37 -5.29 -7.00 6.46
C MET A 37 -4.65 -8.24 7.09
N ASN A 38 -5.11 -8.65 8.26
CA ASN A 38 -4.66 -9.88 8.91
C ASN A 38 -5.02 -11.13 8.09
N ALA A 39 -6.24 -11.20 7.53
CA ALA A 39 -6.62 -12.31 6.64
C ALA A 39 -5.74 -12.40 5.39
N LYS A 40 -5.35 -11.24 4.81
CA LYS A 40 -4.38 -11.16 3.70
C LYS A 40 -2.98 -11.59 4.14
N TYR A 41 -2.53 -11.14 5.30
CA TYR A 41 -1.25 -11.55 5.88
C TYR A 41 -1.20 -13.06 6.09
N GLU A 42 -2.23 -13.65 6.70
CA GLU A 42 -2.28 -15.08 6.98
C GLU A 42 -2.26 -15.96 5.72
N SER A 43 -2.84 -15.48 4.62
CA SER A 43 -2.78 -16.13 3.31
C SER A 43 -1.47 -15.86 2.55
N ALA A 44 -0.50 -15.19 3.16
CA ALA A 44 0.76 -14.76 2.55
C ALA A 44 0.56 -13.91 1.28
N HIS A 45 -0.53 -13.13 1.23
CA HIS A 45 -0.89 -12.32 0.07
C HIS A 45 0.19 -11.30 -0.32
N PHE A 46 0.91 -10.77 0.66
CA PHE A 46 1.98 -9.78 0.46
C PHE A 46 3.36 -10.41 0.21
N GLY A 47 3.43 -11.74 0.21
CA GLY A 47 4.66 -12.50 0.01
C GLY A 47 5.45 -12.75 1.28
N TYR A 48 6.75 -12.98 1.10
CA TYR A 48 7.68 -13.41 2.14
C TYR A 48 8.96 -12.58 2.12
N CYS A 49 9.64 -12.54 3.25
CA CYS A 49 10.93 -11.88 3.38
C CYS A 49 11.96 -12.49 2.43
N PRO A 50 12.75 -11.68 1.69
CA PRO A 50 13.76 -12.20 0.76
C PRO A 50 15.00 -12.75 1.48
N ARG A 51 15.19 -12.49 2.78
CA ARG A 51 16.34 -13.03 3.53
C ARG A 51 16.16 -14.52 3.80
N VAL A 52 17.14 -15.31 3.37
CA VAL A 52 17.17 -16.78 3.56
C VAL A 52 17.02 -17.18 5.03
N TYR A 53 17.68 -16.46 5.94
CA TYR A 53 17.61 -16.74 7.39
C TYR A 53 16.32 -16.28 8.06
N CYS A 54 15.39 -15.65 7.33
CA CYS A 54 14.10 -15.27 7.89
C CYS A 54 13.06 -16.40 7.89
N GLN A 55 13.38 -17.61 7.45
CA GLN A 55 12.48 -18.77 7.47
C GLN A 55 11.06 -18.46 6.97
N PRO A 56 10.86 -18.51 5.64
CA PRO A 56 9.82 -17.77 4.90
C PRO A 56 8.83 -16.95 5.75
N SER A 57 9.32 -15.86 6.35
CA SER A 57 8.48 -14.99 7.18
C SER A 57 7.56 -14.17 6.29
N LYS A 58 6.26 -14.23 6.53
CA LYS A 58 5.26 -13.37 5.88
C LYS A 58 5.62 -11.91 6.14
N VAL A 59 5.34 -11.04 5.17
CA VAL A 59 5.59 -9.59 5.27
C VAL A 59 4.29 -8.82 5.20
N VAL A 60 4.33 -7.55 5.58
CA VAL A 60 3.20 -6.62 5.49
C VAL A 60 3.60 -5.38 4.71
N PRO A 61 2.69 -4.76 3.93
CA PRO A 61 2.96 -3.49 3.27
C PRO A 61 3.02 -2.35 4.29
N CYS A 62 3.90 -1.38 4.06
CA CYS A 62 3.98 -0.12 4.79
C CYS A 62 4.55 1.00 3.90
N GLY A 63 4.28 2.26 4.27
CA GLY A 63 4.91 3.43 3.67
C GLY A 63 6.18 3.83 4.41
N ARG A 64 7.04 4.62 3.74
CA ARG A 64 8.20 5.30 4.38
C ARG A 64 7.87 6.73 4.84
N SER A 65 6.80 7.29 4.29
CA SER A 65 6.24 8.60 4.61
C SER A 65 4.72 8.48 4.64
N ASP A 66 4.06 9.34 5.41
CA ASP A 66 2.60 9.49 5.38
C ASP A 66 2.16 10.59 4.39
N THR A 67 3.13 11.22 3.69
CA THR A 67 2.90 12.28 2.71
C THR A 67 2.76 11.68 1.32
N PRO A 68 1.63 11.90 0.60
CA PRO A 68 1.49 11.39 -0.75
C PRO A 68 2.57 11.90 -1.70
N GLY A 69 3.09 11.03 -2.56
CA GLY A 69 4.19 11.26 -3.48
C GLY A 69 5.58 11.18 -2.85
N ASP A 70 5.68 10.92 -1.54
CA ASP A 70 6.94 10.83 -0.80
C ASP A 70 7.32 9.37 -0.51
N GLY A 71 7.60 8.64 -1.59
CA GLY A 71 7.98 7.24 -1.55
C GLY A 71 6.93 6.33 -2.19
N GLU A 72 7.26 5.05 -2.20
CA GLU A 72 6.42 3.97 -2.68
C GLU A 72 6.18 2.97 -1.56
N VAL A 73 5.17 2.13 -1.73
CA VAL A 73 4.88 1.02 -0.83
C VAL A 73 6.08 0.08 -0.75
N VAL A 74 6.49 -0.21 0.49
CA VAL A 74 7.53 -1.19 0.81
C VAL A 74 6.94 -2.31 1.65
N LEU A 75 7.69 -3.40 1.81
CA LEU A 75 7.32 -4.56 2.60
C LEU A 75 8.17 -4.63 3.86
N PHE A 76 7.53 -4.63 5.03
CA PHE A 76 8.17 -4.82 6.30
C PHE A 76 8.17 -6.30 6.71
N CYS A 77 9.34 -6.79 7.14
CA CYS A 77 9.46 -8.13 7.71
C CYS A 77 9.50 -8.07 9.24
N PRO A 78 8.55 -8.72 9.95
CA PRO A 78 8.53 -8.74 11.41
C PRO A 78 9.66 -9.58 12.03
N ASN A 79 10.31 -10.47 11.28
CA ASN A 79 11.37 -11.33 11.81
C ASN A 79 12.74 -10.64 11.84
N CYS A 80 13.15 -9.99 10.75
CA CYS A 80 14.42 -9.24 10.70
C CYS A 80 14.27 -7.74 11.00
N MET A 81 13.03 -7.25 11.14
CA MET A 81 12.71 -5.84 11.44
C MET A 81 13.27 -4.87 10.39
N ASP A 82 13.19 -5.26 9.13
CA ASP A 82 13.76 -4.52 7.99
C ASP A 82 12.74 -4.39 6.85
N ILE A 83 12.99 -3.44 5.94
CA ILE A 83 12.09 -3.09 4.84
C ILE A 83 12.67 -3.50 3.48
N TYR A 84 11.80 -3.92 2.57
CA TYR A 84 12.17 -4.44 1.25
C TYR A 84 11.26 -3.88 0.17
N HIS A 85 11.79 -3.75 -1.05
CA HIS A 85 10.96 -3.43 -2.21
C HIS A 85 10.15 -4.67 -2.62
N PRO A 86 8.87 -4.51 -3.00
CA PRO A 86 8.11 -5.59 -3.62
C PRO A 86 8.85 -6.13 -4.86
N PRO A 87 8.86 -7.47 -5.08
CA PRO A 87 9.62 -8.07 -6.18
C PRO A 87 9.05 -7.76 -7.56
N SER A 88 7.76 -7.42 -7.66
CA SER A 88 7.12 -7.04 -8.92
C SER A 88 7.13 -5.52 -9.05
N SER A 89 7.64 -5.04 -10.19
CA SER A 89 7.72 -3.60 -10.50
C SER A 89 6.36 -2.91 -10.64
N ARG A 90 5.27 -3.68 -10.75
CA ARG A 90 3.90 -3.13 -10.74
C ARG A 90 3.54 -2.37 -9.47
N TYR A 91 4.30 -2.56 -8.40
CA TYR A 91 4.08 -1.92 -7.10
C TYR A 91 4.99 -0.72 -6.87
N HIS A 92 5.94 -0.43 -7.76
CA HIS A 92 6.90 0.69 -7.63
C HIS A 92 6.30 2.07 -7.97
N CYS A 93 5.00 2.11 -8.29
CA CYS A 93 4.27 3.36 -8.50
C CYS A 93 3.07 3.50 -7.55
N ILE A 94 2.94 2.58 -6.59
CA ILE A 94 1.89 2.66 -5.57
C ILE A 94 2.49 3.36 -4.35
N ASP A 95 1.80 4.40 -3.91
CA ASP A 95 2.04 5.10 -2.65
C ASP A 95 1.59 4.23 -1.45
#